data_AF-A0A7S0UCQ9-F1
#
_entry.id   AF-A0A7S0UCQ9-F1
#
_cell.length_a   1.000
_cell.length_b   1.000
_cell.length_c   1.000
_cell.angle_alpha   90.00
_cell.angle_beta   90.00
_cell.angle_gamma   90.00
#
_symmetry.space_group_name_H-M   'P 1'
#
loop_
_entity.id
_entity.type
_entity.pdbx_description
1 polymer ?
#
loop_
_entity_poly.entity_id
_entity_poly.type
_entity_poly.pdbx_seq_one_letter_code
_entity_poly.pdbx_strand_id
1 'polypeptide(L)'
;LEARDCARAALQMPLWTVDHGELEEVAVTAETSMEKLRSSYSKWTVTGGPEENFVNTGASDVQKALGRANYLMDTVLLEDDKTWDSIRGDLAGHYEDAKLPETAALVRSE
;
A
#
# COMPACT_ATOMS: atom_id res chain seq x y z
N LEU A 1 -22.46 -0.85 14.38
CA LEU A 1 -22.50 -0.53 12.93
C LEU A 1 -21.39 0.44 12.59
N GLU A 2 -21.34 1.59 13.25
CA GLU A 2 -20.35 2.65 13.02
C GLU A 2 -18.89 2.18 13.12
N ALA A 3 -18.50 1.48 14.20
CA ALA A 3 -17.12 0.99 14.36
C ALA A 3 -16.67 0.06 13.22
N ARG A 4 -17.57 -0.82 12.75
CA ARG A 4 -17.30 -1.73 11.63
C ARG A 4 -17.12 -0.97 10.32
N ASP A 5 -17.98 0.03 10.08
CA ASP A 5 -17.93 0.81 8.85
C ASP A 5 -16.68 1.72 8.84
N CYS A 6 -16.28 2.25 9.99
CA CYS A 6 -15.00 2.95 10.17
C CYS A 6 -13.80 2.02 9.91
N ALA A 7 -13.81 0.81 10.47
CA ALA A 7 -12.75 -0.17 10.23
C ALA A 7 -12.64 -0.54 8.74
N ARG A 8 -13.78 -0.72 8.07
CA ARG A 8 -13.81 -0.95 6.61
C ARG A 8 -13.24 0.22 5.82
N ALA A 9 -13.57 1.45 6.20
CA ALA A 9 -13.01 2.64 5.57
C ALA A 9 -11.50 2.76 5.81
N ALA A 10 -11.03 2.42 7.02
CA ALA A 10 -9.60 2.39 7.34
C ALA A 10 -8.82 1.41 6.45
N LEU A 11 -9.36 0.22 6.22
CA LEU A 11 -8.74 -0.78 5.33
C LEU A 11 -8.80 -0.42 3.83
N GLN A 12 -9.49 0.66 3.45
CA GLN A 12 -9.45 1.23 2.10
C GLN A 12 -8.41 2.35 1.94
N MET A 13 -7.82 2.80 3.05
CA MET A 13 -6.66 3.68 3.06
C MET A 13 -5.37 2.85 2.98
N PRO A 14 -4.21 3.46 2.67
CA PRO A 14 -2.94 2.74 2.70
C PRO A 14 -2.71 2.15 4.09
N LEU A 15 -2.48 0.84 4.17
CA LEU A 15 -2.40 0.10 5.43
C LEU A 15 -1.22 0.53 6.31
N TRP A 16 -0.14 1.03 5.71
CA TRP A 16 0.99 1.63 6.43
C TRP A 16 0.61 2.86 7.27
N THR A 17 -0.60 3.43 7.07
CA THR A 17 -1.13 4.52 7.88
C THR A 17 -1.91 4.05 9.12
N VAL A 18 -2.23 2.75 9.18
CA VAL A 18 -2.80 2.11 10.37
C VAL A 18 -1.64 1.74 11.29
N ASP A 19 -1.80 1.92 12.60
CA ASP A 19 -0.78 1.45 13.54
C ASP A 19 -0.57 -0.06 13.34
N HIS A 20 0.69 -0.45 13.16
CA HIS A 20 1.07 -1.83 12.86
C HIS A 20 0.58 -2.78 13.97
N GLY A 21 0.56 -2.33 15.22
CA GLY A 21 0.05 -3.13 16.35
C GLY A 21 -1.46 -3.38 16.31
N GLU A 22 -2.21 -2.55 15.58
CA GLU A 22 -3.68 -2.55 15.59
C GLU A 22 -4.30 -3.08 14.29
N LEU A 23 -3.50 -3.34 13.25
CA LEU A 23 -4.02 -3.75 11.94
C LEU A 23 -4.85 -5.04 12.02
N GLU A 24 -4.45 -6.00 12.85
CA GLU A 24 -5.23 -7.23 13.09
C GLU A 24 -6.57 -6.93 13.79
N GLU A 25 -6.59 -6.04 14.77
CA GLU A 25 -7.82 -5.63 15.48
C GLU A 25 -8.77 -4.88 14.56
N VAL A 26 -8.24 -4.03 13.68
CA VAL A 26 -9.00 -3.33 12.62
C VAL A 26 -9.59 -4.34 11.64
N ALA A 27 -8.80 -5.34 11.22
CA ALA A 27 -9.28 -6.42 10.34
C ALA A 27 -10.44 -7.20 10.96
N VAL A 28 -10.32 -7.59 12.24
CA VAL A 28 -11.39 -8.28 12.98
C VAL A 28 -12.64 -7.40 13.07
N THR A 29 -12.48 -6.12 13.42
CA THR A 29 -13.59 -5.16 13.55
C THR A 29 -14.32 -4.95 12.22
N ALA A 30 -13.60 -5.01 11.10
CA ALA A 30 -14.16 -4.91 9.74
C ALA A 30 -14.85 -6.20 9.24
N GLU A 31 -14.85 -7.27 10.05
CA GLU A 31 -15.32 -8.63 9.70
C GLU A 31 -14.47 -9.27 8.57
N THR A 32 -13.17 -9.00 8.54
CA THR A 32 -12.20 -9.63 7.63
C THR A 32 -11.06 -10.33 8.39
N SER A 33 -10.05 -10.84 7.68
CA SER A 33 -8.86 -11.44 8.28
C SER A 33 -7.58 -10.96 7.59
N MET A 34 -6.45 -11.07 8.28
CA MET A 34 -5.13 -10.79 7.71
C MET A 34 -4.85 -11.64 6.46
N GLU A 35 -5.28 -12.90 6.45
CA GLU A 35 -5.16 -13.78 5.28
C GLU A 35 -5.92 -13.22 4.06
N LYS A 36 -7.14 -12.73 4.25
CA LYS A 36 -7.93 -12.12 3.17
C LYS A 36 -7.32 -10.80 2.67
N LEU A 37 -6.75 -10.01 3.58
CA LEU A 37 -6.02 -8.79 3.20
C LEU A 37 -4.80 -9.14 2.34
N ARG A 38 -3.94 -10.06 2.81
CA ARG A 38 -2.79 -10.57 2.06
C ARG A 38 -3.19 -11.10 0.68
N SER A 39 -4.22 -11.95 0.62
CA SER A 39 -4.73 -12.49 -0.64
C SER A 39 -5.27 -11.42 -1.60
N SER A 40 -5.74 -10.28 -1.08
CA SER A 40 -6.21 -9.17 -1.91
C SER A 40 -5.05 -8.38 -2.52
N TYR A 41 -3.88 -8.36 -1.88
CA TYR A 41 -2.67 -7.71 -2.38
C TYR A 41 -1.86 -8.62 -3.31
N SER A 42 -1.89 -9.94 -3.10
CA SER A 42 -1.13 -10.90 -3.91
C SER A 42 -1.54 -10.90 -5.39
N LYS A 43 -2.76 -10.45 -5.73
CA LYS A 43 -3.19 -10.30 -7.13
C LYS A 43 -2.44 -9.19 -7.86
N TRP A 44 -1.82 -8.26 -7.13
CA TRP A 44 -1.07 -7.12 -7.66
C TRP A 44 0.44 -7.35 -7.71
N THR A 45 0.94 -8.48 -7.19
CA THR A 45 2.38 -8.79 -7.16
C THR A 45 3.00 -8.76 -8.56
N VAL A 46 2.26 -9.21 -9.58
CA VAL A 46 2.75 -9.22 -10.98
C VAL A 46 2.83 -7.81 -11.57
N THR A 47 1.90 -6.93 -11.19
CA THR A 47 1.78 -5.58 -11.74
C THR A 47 2.46 -4.50 -10.89
N GLY A 48 2.91 -4.84 -9.69
CA GLY A 48 3.51 -3.90 -8.74
C GLY A 48 2.49 -2.90 -8.16
N GLY A 49 1.20 -3.20 -8.23
CA GLY A 49 0.14 -2.31 -7.74
C GLY A 49 -1.23 -2.54 -8.38
N PRO A 50 -2.25 -1.81 -7.92
CA PRO A 50 -3.66 -2.02 -8.29
C PRO A 50 -4.01 -1.45 -9.68
N GLU A 51 -3.43 -2.02 -10.74
CA GLU A 51 -3.60 -1.52 -12.12
C GLU A 51 -5.05 -1.45 -12.57
N GLU A 52 -5.89 -2.41 -12.18
CA GLU A 52 -7.32 -2.38 -12.52
C GLU A 52 -8.02 -1.16 -11.91
N ASN A 53 -7.57 -0.68 -10.75
CA ASN A 53 -8.14 0.51 -10.11
C ASN A 53 -7.73 1.78 -10.89
N PHE A 54 -6.50 1.83 -11.41
CA PHE A 54 -6.03 2.96 -12.21
C PHE A 54 -6.76 3.07 -13.54
N VAL A 55 -6.99 1.93 -14.21
CA VAL A 55 -7.72 1.87 -15.48
C VAL A 55 -9.16 2.34 -15.30
N ASN A 56 -9.84 1.86 -14.27
CA ASN A 56 -11.25 2.19 -14.02
C ASN A 56 -11.47 3.66 -13.63
N THR A 57 -10.46 4.33 -13.07
CA THR A 57 -10.55 5.72 -12.59
C THR A 57 -9.98 6.75 -13.56
N GLY A 58 -9.31 6.32 -14.64
CA GLY A 58 -8.61 7.23 -15.55
C GLY A 58 -7.44 7.95 -14.89
N ALA A 59 -6.77 7.29 -13.94
CA ALA A 59 -5.69 7.87 -13.16
C ALA A 59 -4.53 8.36 -14.05
N SER A 60 -4.00 9.54 -13.75
CA SER A 60 -2.77 10.07 -14.37
C SER A 60 -1.55 9.24 -13.99
N ASP A 61 -0.47 9.35 -14.76
CA ASP A 61 0.77 8.60 -14.48
C ASP A 61 1.36 8.94 -13.10
N VAL A 62 1.22 10.19 -12.65
CA VAL A 62 1.60 10.61 -11.29
C VAL A 62 0.79 9.86 -10.22
N GLN A 63 -0.53 9.75 -10.42
CA GLN A 63 -1.39 9.03 -9.48
C GLN A 63 -1.11 7.53 -9.46
N LYS A 64 -0.79 6.94 -10.63
CA LYS A 64 -0.36 5.54 -10.72
C LYS A 64 0.93 5.29 -9.95
N ALA A 65 1.92 6.16 -10.15
CA ALA A 65 3.20 6.07 -9.46
C ALA A 65 3.03 6.14 -7.94
N LEU A 66 2.24 7.09 -7.43
CA LEU A 66 1.89 7.17 -6.01
C LEU A 66 1.12 5.94 -5.50
N GLY A 67 0.19 5.41 -6.31
CA GLY A 67 -0.53 4.20 -5.96
C GLY A 67 0.37 2.96 -5.85
N ARG A 68 1.38 2.84 -6.73
CA ARG A 68 2.39 1.77 -6.66
C ARG A 68 3.34 1.95 -5.47
N ALA A 69 3.73 3.18 -5.15
CA ALA A 69 4.48 3.49 -3.93
C ALA A 69 3.72 3.06 -2.66
N ASN A 70 2.42 3.37 -2.59
CA ASN A 70 1.57 2.93 -1.47
C ASN A 70 1.48 1.41 -1.38
N TYR A 71 1.28 0.72 -2.51
CA TYR A 71 1.27 -0.74 -2.56
C TYR A 71 2.57 -1.35 -2.01
N LEU A 72 3.74 -0.82 -2.39
CA LEU A 72 5.02 -1.30 -1.87
C LEU A 72 5.14 -1.11 -0.36
N MET A 73 4.70 0.03 0.17
CA MET A 73 4.74 0.24 1.63
C MET A 73 3.81 -0.73 2.36
N ASP A 74 2.62 -1.00 1.82
CA ASP A 74 1.67 -1.95 2.40
C ASP A 74 2.19 -3.39 2.37
N THR A 75 2.97 -3.79 1.34
CA THR A 75 3.52 -5.14 1.28
C THR A 75 4.56 -5.40 2.36
N VAL A 76 5.27 -4.38 2.85
CA VAL A 76 6.18 -4.51 4.01
C VAL A 76 5.41 -4.84 5.30
N LEU A 77 4.17 -4.39 5.46
CA LEU A 77 3.32 -4.77 6.60
C LEU A 77 2.65 -6.14 6.43
N LEU A 78 2.39 -6.56 5.19
CA LEU A 78 1.58 -7.74 4.89
C LEU A 78 2.40 -9.00 4.61
N GLU A 79 3.58 -8.87 4.00
CA GLU A 79 4.40 -9.97 3.49
C GLU A 79 5.68 -10.13 4.34
N ASP A 80 5.88 -11.32 4.90
CA ASP A 80 7.00 -11.59 5.81
C ASP A 80 8.38 -11.54 5.13
N ASP A 81 8.43 -11.66 3.79
CA ASP A 81 9.66 -11.63 2.99
C ASP A 81 10.00 -10.23 2.43
N LYS A 82 9.11 -9.25 2.60
CA LYS A 82 9.34 -7.86 2.19
C LYS A 82 9.87 -7.05 3.37
N THR A 83 11.03 -6.45 3.16
CA THR A 83 11.65 -5.53 4.11
C THR A 83 11.74 -4.13 3.51
N TRP A 84 11.86 -3.12 4.36
CA TRP A 84 12.09 -1.75 3.92
C TRP A 84 13.25 -1.63 2.92
N ASP A 85 14.38 -2.27 3.24
CA ASP A 85 15.56 -2.27 2.38
C ASP A 85 15.29 -2.92 1.02
N SER A 86 14.46 -3.98 0.98
CA SER A 86 14.14 -4.69 -0.27
C SER A 86 13.27 -3.87 -1.23
N ILE A 87 12.45 -2.94 -0.73
CA ILE A 87 11.54 -2.13 -1.56
C ILE A 87 12.09 -0.73 -1.85
N ARG A 88 13.12 -0.29 -1.13
CA ARG A 88 13.63 1.09 -1.12
C ARG A 88 13.93 1.65 -2.52
N GLY A 89 14.58 0.84 -3.35
CA GLY A 89 14.94 1.24 -4.72
C GLY A 89 13.71 1.50 -5.60
N ASP A 90 12.77 0.55 -5.60
CA ASP A 90 11.54 0.64 -6.39
C ASP A 90 10.63 1.77 -5.87
N LEU A 91 10.54 1.91 -4.54
CA LEU A 91 9.80 2.98 -3.88
C LEU A 91 10.31 4.36 -4.27
N ALA A 92 11.62 4.57 -4.25
CA ALA A 92 12.23 5.82 -4.70
C ALA A 92 11.96 6.10 -6.19
N GLY A 93 12.03 5.07 -7.04
CA GLY A 93 11.69 5.18 -8.46
C GLY A 93 10.24 5.65 -8.67
N HIS A 94 9.30 5.11 -7.91
CA HIS A 94 7.91 5.56 -7.96
C HIS A 94 7.72 7.01 -7.48
N TYR A 95 8.48 7.46 -6.48
CA TYR A 95 8.45 8.88 -6.08
C TYR A 95 9.02 9.81 -7.16
N GLU A 96 10.06 9.39 -7.90
CA GLU A 96 10.57 10.14 -9.07
C GLU A 96 9.52 10.23 -10.18
N ASP A 97 8.86 9.12 -10.51
CA ASP A 97 7.79 9.08 -11.50
C ASP A 97 6.61 9.97 -11.09
N ALA A 98 6.33 10.03 -9.79
CA ALA A 98 5.35 10.92 -9.17
C ALA A 98 5.76 12.40 -9.11
N LYS A 99 6.93 12.77 -9.65
CA LYS A 99 7.48 14.13 -9.62
C LYS A 99 7.81 14.64 -8.21
N LEU A 100 8.22 13.73 -7.34
CA LEU A 100 8.68 14.00 -5.96
C LEU A 100 10.16 13.62 -5.78
N PRO A 101 11.10 14.31 -6.46
CA PRO A 101 12.51 13.95 -6.45
C PRO A 101 13.17 14.10 -5.08
N GLU A 102 12.71 15.03 -4.25
CA GLU A 102 13.22 15.23 -2.88
C GLU A 102 12.86 14.03 -1.98
N THR A 103 11.62 13.53 -2.08
CA THR A 103 11.17 12.32 -1.38
C THR A 103 11.93 11.09 -1.85
N ALA A 104 12.13 10.95 -3.17
CA ALA A 104 12.92 9.85 -3.72
C ALA A 104 14.37 9.86 -3.19
N ALA A 105 15.00 11.04 -3.14
CA ALA A 105 16.34 11.20 -2.59
C ALA A 105 16.40 10.81 -1.11
N LEU A 106 15.41 11.25 -0.31
CA LEU A 106 15.31 10.89 1.10
C LEU A 106 15.24 9.37 1.29
N VAL A 107 14.32 8.71 0.58
CA VAL A 107 14.14 7.25 0.63
C VAL A 107 15.42 6.50 0.25
N ARG A 108 16.22 7.00 -0.71
CA ARG A 108 17.51 6.39 -1.08
C ARG A 108 18.63 6.60 -0.06
N SER A 109 18.53 7.66 0.75
CA SER A 109 19.64 8.14 1.61
C SER A 109 19.65 7.55 3.01
N GLU A 110 18.49 7.14 3.52
CA GLU A 110 18.38 6.22 4.67
C GLU A 110 18.69 4.79 4.22
#